data_AF-A0A820JSN4-F1
#
_entry.id   AF-A0A820JSN4-F1
#
_cell.length_a   1.000
_cell.length_b   1.000
_cell.length_c   1.000
_cell.angle_alpha   90.00
_cell.angle_beta   90.00
_cell.angle_gamma   90.00
#
_symmetry.space_group_name_H-M   'P 1'
#
loop_
_entity.id
_entity.type
_entity.pdbx_description
1 polymer ?
#
loop_
_entity_poly.entity_id
_entity_poly.type
_entity_poly.pdbx_seq_one_letter_code
_entity_poly.pdbx_strand_id
1 'polypeptide(L)'
;MSAHTVYENPSALRHAIRSGQFTSPTSGQCPNYIQANMVILPQSIANKFFEFCQLNPRPCPLLEMLPPGSYKPSKLSKTDADIRTDLPKYRIYQNGKLIS
;
A
#
# COMPACT_ATOMS: atom_id res chain seq x y z
N MET A 1 7.77 10.56 26.93
CA MET A 1 8.17 9.84 25.70
C MET A 1 7.31 8.59 25.64
N SER A 2 6.20 8.62 24.90
CA SER A 2 5.36 7.43 24.76
C SER A 2 6.10 6.44 23.87
N ALA A 3 6.38 5.23 24.40
CA ALA A 3 7.01 4.18 23.61
C ALA A 3 6.16 3.95 22.34
N HIS A 4 6.73 4.22 21.18
CA HIS A 4 6.09 3.83 19.93
C HIS A 4 6.09 2.30 19.88
N THR A 5 4.92 1.69 20.02
CA THR A 5 4.77 0.24 19.81
C THR A 5 5.28 -0.11 18.42
N VAL A 6 6.30 -0.96 18.36
CA VAL A 6 6.75 -1.57 17.11
C VAL A 6 5.97 -2.87 16.94
N TYR A 7 5.28 -3.00 15.82
CA TYR A 7 4.61 -4.22 15.42
C TYR A 7 5.63 -5.14 14.77
N GLU A 8 5.72 -6.37 15.24
CA GLU A 8 6.66 -7.38 14.69
C GLU A 8 6.06 -8.16 13.50
N ASN A 9 4.74 -8.11 13.33
CA ASN A 9 4.02 -8.88 12.30
C ASN A 9 3.13 -7.97 11.44
N PRO A 10 3.23 -8.03 10.10
CA PRO A 10 2.39 -7.26 9.19
C PRO A 10 0.89 -7.41 9.42
N SER A 11 0.39 -8.60 9.78
CA SER A 11 -1.03 -8.82 10.02
C SER A 11 -1.53 -7.98 11.21
N ALA A 12 -0.77 -7.96 12.30
CA ALA A 12 -1.12 -7.19 13.50
C ALA A 12 -1.07 -5.67 13.21
N LEU A 13 -0.06 -5.21 12.47
CA LEU A 13 0.02 -3.82 12.04
C LEU A 13 -1.18 -3.43 11.17
N ARG A 14 -1.54 -4.24 10.16
CA ARG A 14 -2.70 -3.99 9.30
C ARG A 14 -4.01 -3.94 10.10
N HIS A 15 -4.19 -4.80 11.10
CA HIS A 15 -5.35 -4.75 11.99
C HIS A 15 -5.39 -3.48 12.85
N ALA A 16 -4.25 -3.05 13.39
CA ALA A 16 -4.17 -1.81 14.15
C ALA A 16 -4.46 -0.59 13.27
N ILE A 17 -4.00 -0.60 12.03
CA ILE A 17 -4.32 0.43 11.03
C ILE A 17 -5.82 0.44 10.73
N ARG A 18 -6.38 -0.73 10.37
CA ARG A 18 -7.79 -0.90 10.01
C ARG A 18 -8.74 -0.45 11.12
N SER A 19 -8.36 -0.66 12.38
CA SER A 19 -9.12 -0.22 13.56
C SER A 19 -8.88 1.23 13.97
N GLY A 20 -7.99 1.95 13.29
CA GLY A 20 -7.63 3.34 13.60
C GLY A 20 -6.70 3.49 14.81
N GLN A 21 -6.19 2.40 15.38
CA GLN A 21 -5.24 2.42 16.50
C GLN A 21 -3.83 2.86 16.07
N PHE A 22 -3.49 2.68 14.79
CA PHE A 22 -2.21 3.12 14.23
C PHE A 22 -2.43 4.06 13.03
N THR A 23 -2.06 5.34 13.19
CA THR A 23 -2.20 6.39 12.17
C THR A 23 -0.89 7.10 11.84
N SER A 24 0.23 6.52 12.25
CA SER A 24 1.59 7.07 12.13
C SER A 24 2.33 6.54 10.89
N PRO A 25 3.50 7.09 10.52
CA PRO A 25 4.34 6.51 9.48
C PRO A 25 4.71 5.05 9.78
N THR A 26 4.75 4.20 8.76
CA THR A 26 5.07 2.76 8.90
C THR A 26 6.57 2.48 8.98
N SER A 27 7.44 3.48 8.78
CA SER A 27 8.89 3.31 8.82
C SER A 27 9.33 2.71 10.17
N GLY A 28 10.14 1.64 10.11
CA GLY A 28 10.60 0.91 11.30
C GLY A 28 9.60 -0.11 11.84
N GLN A 29 8.39 -0.22 11.29
CA GLN A 29 7.43 -1.26 11.65
C GLN A 29 7.69 -2.54 10.86
N CYS A 30 7.42 -3.70 11.48
CA CYS A 30 7.57 -5.04 10.91
C CYS A 30 8.98 -5.25 10.34
N PRO A 31 10.04 -5.25 11.18
CA PRO A 31 11.39 -5.51 10.72
C PRO A 31 11.46 -6.85 9.96
N ASN A 32 12.30 -6.92 8.94
CA ASN A 32 12.47 -8.06 8.03
C ASN A 32 11.31 -8.32 7.05
N TYR A 33 10.27 -7.47 7.04
CA TYR A 33 9.22 -7.51 6.03
C TYR A 33 9.38 -6.38 5.01
N ILE A 34 8.98 -6.65 3.76
CA ILE A 34 8.95 -5.64 2.71
C ILE A 34 7.78 -4.69 2.95
N GLN A 35 8.05 -3.39 2.88
CA GLN A 35 7.04 -2.34 2.77
C GLN A 35 7.00 -1.84 1.32
N ALA A 36 5.81 -1.56 0.81
CA ALA A 36 5.61 -1.17 -0.58
C ALA A 36 4.85 0.15 -0.67
N ASN A 37 5.19 0.93 -1.70
CA ASN A 37 4.34 2.03 -2.15
C ASN A 37 3.12 1.47 -2.89
N MET A 38 2.04 2.24 -2.92
CA MET A 38 0.81 1.84 -3.58
C MET A 38 0.25 2.97 -4.44
N VAL A 39 -0.29 2.59 -5.59
CA VAL A 39 -1.06 3.46 -6.47
C VAL A 39 -2.27 2.68 -6.98
N ILE A 40 -3.44 3.32 -6.96
CA ILE A 40 -4.70 2.76 -7.45
C ILE A 40 -5.18 3.67 -8.57
N LEU A 41 -5.37 3.11 -9.77
CA LEU A 41 -5.71 3.85 -10.96
C LEU A 41 -6.98 3.26 -11.62
N PRO A 42 -7.78 4.09 -12.31
CA PRO A 42 -8.80 3.60 -13.22
C PRO A 42 -8.22 2.66 -14.28
N GLN A 43 -8.97 1.61 -14.64
CA GLN A 43 -8.54 0.62 -15.63
C GLN A 43 -8.13 1.24 -16.97
N SER A 44 -8.77 2.33 -17.38
CA SER A 44 -8.49 3.05 -18.63
C SER A 44 -7.05 3.56 -18.76
N ILE A 45 -6.34 3.74 -17.64
CA ILE A 45 -4.95 4.23 -17.64
C ILE A 45 -3.95 3.23 -17.02
N ALA A 46 -4.44 2.13 -16.44
CA ALA A 46 -3.60 1.15 -15.74
C ALA A 46 -2.53 0.52 -16.65
N ASN A 47 -2.88 0.14 -17.89
CA ASN A 47 -1.93 -0.47 -18.82
C ASN A 47 -0.80 0.48 -19.21
N LYS A 48 -1.09 1.77 -19.43
CA LYS A 48 -0.07 2.78 -19.73
C LYS A 48 0.88 2.98 -18.55
N PHE A 49 0.36 2.95 -17.33
CA PHE A 49 1.19 3.04 -16.14
C PHE A 49 2.04 1.78 -15.95
N PHE A 50 1.51 0.60 -16.27
CA PHE A 50 2.27 -0.64 -16.27
C PHE A 50 3.44 -0.60 -17.27
N GLU A 51 3.20 -0.16 -18.50
CA GLU A 51 4.26 0.09 -19.49
C GLU A 51 5.30 1.09 -18.99
N PHE A 52 4.85 2.19 -18.37
CA PHE A 52 5.74 3.17 -17.73
C PHE A 52 6.63 2.52 -16.67
N CYS A 53 6.10 1.65 -15.80
CA CYS A 53 6.91 0.92 -14.82
C CYS A 53 7.91 -0.04 -15.49
N GLN A 54 7.52 -0.74 -16.56
CA GLN A 54 8.42 -1.64 -17.29
C GLN A 54 9.59 -0.90 -17.95
N LEU A 55 9.34 0.30 -18.48
CA LEU A 55 10.37 1.17 -19.05
C LEU A 55 11.27 1.80 -17.98
N ASN A 56 10.81 1.84 -16.73
CA ASN A 56 11.48 2.48 -15.61
C ASN A 56 11.63 1.54 -14.40
N PRO A 57 12.26 0.36 -14.53
CA PRO A 57 12.21 -0.70 -13.50
C PRO A 57 12.99 -0.37 -12.23
N ARG A 58 14.02 0.49 -12.31
CA ARG A 58 14.79 0.93 -11.13
C ARG A 58 13.99 1.89 -10.23
N PRO A 59 13.43 3.01 -10.75
CA PRO A 59 12.61 3.90 -9.92
C PRO A 59 11.19 3.37 -9.66
N CYS A 60 10.69 2.45 -10.50
CA CYS A 60 9.34 1.89 -10.37
C CYS A 60 9.34 0.35 -10.37
N PRO A 61 9.97 -0.29 -9.37
CA PRO A 61 9.95 -1.74 -9.25
C PRO A 61 8.54 -2.23 -8.90
N LEU A 62 7.83 -2.76 -9.89
CA LEU A 62 6.48 -3.28 -9.69
C LEU A 62 6.52 -4.63 -8.97
N LEU A 63 5.97 -4.69 -7.75
CA LEU A 63 5.98 -5.90 -6.93
C LEU A 63 4.77 -6.81 -7.20
N GLU A 64 3.57 -6.21 -7.33
CA GLU A 64 2.31 -6.90 -7.59
C GLU A 64 1.31 -5.94 -8.24
N MET A 65 0.47 -6.45 -9.16
CA MET A 65 -0.66 -5.73 -9.76
C MET A 65 -1.93 -6.54 -9.51
N LEU A 66 -2.97 -5.87 -9.01
CA LEU A 66 -4.26 -6.51 -8.73
C LEU A 66 -5.18 -6.45 -9.97
N PRO A 67 -6.04 -7.45 -10.20
CA PRO A 67 -7.09 -7.37 -11.20
C PRO A 67 -8.02 -6.17 -10.97
N PRO A 68 -8.63 -5.58 -12.01
CA PRO A 68 -9.62 -4.51 -11.85
C PRO A 68 -10.73 -4.90 -10.87
N GLY A 69 -11.04 -4.01 -9.93
CA GLY A 69 -12.05 -4.23 -8.89
C GLY A 69 -11.60 -5.10 -7.72
N SER A 70 -10.46 -5.79 -7.80
CA SER A 70 -9.90 -6.53 -6.67
C SER A 70 -9.21 -5.57 -5.69
N TYR A 71 -9.39 -5.83 -4.40
CA TYR A 71 -8.76 -5.10 -3.30
C TYR A 71 -7.91 -5.99 -2.39
N LYS A 72 -7.81 -7.29 -2.71
CA LYS A 72 -7.02 -8.25 -1.96
C LYS A 72 -5.77 -8.63 -2.75
N PRO A 73 -4.56 -8.38 -2.23
CA PRO A 73 -3.34 -8.94 -2.78
C PRO A 73 -3.40 -10.47 -2.77
N SER A 74 -2.88 -11.09 -3.81
CA SER A 74 -2.85 -12.55 -3.98
C SER A 74 -1.43 -13.14 -3.95
N LYS A 75 -0.40 -12.30 -4.14
CA LYS A 75 1.00 -12.74 -4.17
C LYS A 75 1.76 -12.37 -2.90
N LEU A 76 1.80 -11.08 -2.54
CA LEU A 76 2.68 -10.56 -1.48
C LEU A 76 2.06 -10.62 -0.08
N SER A 77 0.74 -10.61 0.04
CA SER A 77 0.03 -10.64 1.32
C SER A 77 -1.27 -11.41 1.19
N LYS A 78 -1.14 -12.75 1.20
CA LYS A 78 -2.23 -13.69 0.94
C LYS A 78 -3.29 -13.75 2.05
N THR A 79 -2.93 -13.35 3.27
CA THR A 79 -3.78 -13.49 4.45
C THR A 79 -4.27 -12.13 4.92
N ASP A 80 -5.58 -11.92 4.75
CA ASP A 80 -6.37 -10.83 5.34
C ASP A 80 -5.90 -9.41 5.01
N ALA A 81 -5.20 -9.20 3.89
CA ALA A 81 -4.86 -7.86 3.43
C ALA A 81 -6.00 -7.25 2.61
N ASP A 82 -6.39 -6.02 2.95
CA ASP A 82 -7.35 -5.19 2.24
C ASP A 82 -6.75 -3.81 1.97
N ILE A 83 -6.44 -3.54 0.69
CA ILE A 83 -5.75 -2.30 0.31
C ILE A 83 -6.58 -1.03 0.51
N ARG A 84 -7.86 -1.15 0.90
CA ARG A 84 -8.75 0.00 1.15
C ARG A 84 -8.63 0.55 2.57
N THR A 85 -8.17 -0.28 3.51
CA THR A 85 -8.18 0.07 4.94
C THR A 85 -6.86 -0.20 5.65
N ASP A 86 -5.95 -0.96 5.06
CA ASP A 86 -4.77 -1.46 5.77
C ASP A 86 -3.52 -0.58 5.63
N LEU A 87 -3.66 0.60 5.02
CA LEU A 87 -2.65 1.65 5.03
C LEU A 87 -3.09 2.79 5.96
N PRO A 88 -2.17 3.41 6.72
CA PRO A 88 -2.56 4.41 7.73
C PRO A 88 -3.24 5.65 7.13
N LYS A 89 -2.85 6.02 5.91
CA LYS A 89 -3.36 7.18 5.18
C LYS A 89 -3.31 6.94 3.67
N TYR A 90 -4.21 7.60 2.96
CA TYR A 90 -4.28 7.64 1.51
C TYR A 90 -4.12 9.08 1.04
N ARG A 91 -3.62 9.25 -0.18
CA ARG A 91 -3.65 10.53 -0.89
C ARG A 91 -4.57 10.38 -2.09
N ILE A 92 -5.60 11.22 -2.15
CA ILE A 92 -6.56 11.21 -3.25
C ILE A 92 -6.22 12.34 -4.20
N TYR A 93 -6.01 11.99 -5.46
CA TYR A 93 -5.72 12.94 -6.53
C TYR A 93 -6.88 13.03 -7.51
N GLN A 94 -7.24 14.25 -7.89
CA GLN A 94 -8.22 14.54 -8.94
C GLN A 94 -7.66 15.60 -9.88
N ASN A 95 -7.69 15.34 -11.19
CA ASN A 95 -7.16 16.26 -12.21
C ASN A 95 -5.72 16.72 -11.93
N GLY A 96 -4.87 15.81 -11.44
CA GLY A 96 -3.47 16.08 -11.12
C GLY A 96 -3.22 16.86 -9.82
N LYS A 97 -4.26 17.18 -9.04
CA LYS A 97 -4.15 17.90 -7.76
C LYS A 97 -4.50 16.99 -6.59
N LEU A 98 -3.76 17.13 -5.49
CA LEU A 98 -4.07 16.49 -4.22
C LEU A 98 -5.32 17.15 -3.62
N ILE A 99 -6.34 16.36 -3.30
CA ILE A 99 -7.60 16.85 -2.72
C ILE A 99 -7.88 16.30 -1.32
N SER A 100 -7.26 15.17 -0.94
CA SER A 100 -7.33 14.57 0.39
C SER A 100 -6.07 13.78 0.72
#